data_AF-A0A5Q4F727-F1
#
_entry.id   AF-A0A5Q4F727-F1
#
_cell.length_a   1.000
_cell.length_b   1.000
_cell.length_c   1.000
_cell.angle_alpha   90.00
_cell.angle_beta   90.00
_cell.angle_gamma   90.00
#
_symmetry.space_group_name_H-M   'P 1'
#
loop_
_entity.id
_entity.type
_entity.pdbx_description
1 polymer ?
#
loop_
_entity_poly.entity_id
_entity_poly.type
_entity_poly.pdbx_seq_one_letter_code
_entity_poly.pdbx_strand_id
1 'polypeptide(L)'
;MGEQKLSIAKDPESRKAFLKHLLHDVEAIEQMLEEKKFETGVMRIGAEQEFCLVDKYYKPSLNSLGVLEKINDPHFTPELARYNLEINLDPVELSGNCFSVMEQQLRELLLKAREAAATFGEKIILTGILPSIDFRAVQMMYMTPKQRYEALADIISELRGEDFELNITGVDELILSHNNILFEACNTSFQCHLQIEPDEFPDQYNWAQMLSGPILSVCANSPLLVGKHLWAETRIPLFQQSIDTRGKGYHLREREQRVTFGNRWIESVTDVFKNDIARHTLLFMTHIRRDSLDMLRKGKIPKLEALQLHNGTIYKWNRACYGISNGVPHLRIENRYLPSGPTVIDEISNLAFWVGLMNNMPEKYLGNWGQIHFEEVKENFYKAANWGIQSGMVWDGKLMSARELILDILLPMSREGLVKKGIDSADIDRLLGVIEARATTYRTGTRWIVNSYRKLRNKRDREESTVALTAIMYNRRLTGKPVHEWEEAEESEAEELEIQYDVVSNFMTTDLVTVRENDIAELVLKIMEWRNIRHLPVEDNDGTLKGIITKNRLVEYLSAEGSDSLATAADVMDANPVIIKPNDDIKYAMLLMLDMNLSCLPVVEKNELVGIITDKDTKQVWDKMKNRSNAED
;
A
#
# COMPACT_ATOMS: atom_id res chain seq x y z
N MET A 1 3.25 3.01 -25.01
CA MET A 1 3.82 1.67 -25.22
C MET A 1 2.73 0.75 -25.75
N GLY A 2 2.98 0.05 -26.85
CA GLY A 2 1.94 -0.68 -27.59
C GLY A 2 1.40 -1.89 -26.82
N GLU A 3 0.08 -2.06 -26.89
CA GLU A 3 -0.65 -3.25 -26.44
C GLU A 3 -0.12 -4.49 -27.18
N GLN A 4 0.91 -5.13 -26.64
CA GLN A 4 1.19 -6.52 -26.98
C GLN A 4 0.06 -7.35 -26.36
N LYS A 5 -0.57 -8.20 -27.17
CA LYS A 5 -1.57 -9.17 -26.70
C LYS A 5 -0.91 -10.11 -25.70
N LEU A 6 -0.98 -9.77 -24.41
CA LEU A 6 -0.60 -10.62 -23.30
C LEU A 6 -1.47 -11.88 -23.37
N SER A 7 -0.84 -13.03 -23.52
CA SER A 7 -1.54 -14.32 -23.51
C SER A 7 -1.27 -15.03 -22.19
N ILE A 8 -2.31 -15.61 -21.61
CA ILE A 8 -2.18 -16.45 -20.42
C ILE A 8 -1.35 -17.70 -20.76
N ALA A 9 -0.46 -18.12 -19.86
CA ALA A 9 0.46 -19.24 -20.03
C ALA A 9 -0.18 -20.64 -20.08
N LYS A 10 -1.29 -20.81 -20.83
CA LYS A 10 -2.06 -22.06 -20.93
C LYS A 10 -1.59 -22.99 -22.05
N ASP A 11 -1.03 -22.48 -23.14
CA ASP A 11 -0.53 -23.30 -24.25
C ASP A 11 0.90 -23.84 -23.97
N PRO A 12 1.11 -25.17 -23.91
CA PRO A 12 2.41 -25.76 -23.60
C PRO A 12 3.53 -25.40 -24.58
N GLU A 13 3.22 -25.27 -25.88
CA GLU A 13 4.24 -24.95 -26.90
C GLU A 13 4.66 -23.48 -26.82
N SER A 14 3.70 -22.57 -26.68
CA SER A 14 3.99 -21.14 -26.42
C SER A 14 4.80 -20.95 -25.14
N ARG A 15 4.52 -21.73 -24.09
CA ARG A 15 5.29 -21.72 -22.84
C ARG A 15 6.73 -22.18 -23.03
N LYS A 16 6.96 -23.28 -23.75
CA LYS A 16 8.33 -23.75 -24.07
C LYS A 16 9.10 -22.70 -24.86
N ALA A 17 8.47 -22.10 -25.87
CA ALA A 17 9.09 -21.05 -26.69
C ALA A 17 9.47 -19.83 -25.84
N PHE A 18 8.56 -19.37 -24.96
CA PHE A 18 8.84 -18.25 -24.06
C PHE A 18 9.97 -18.56 -23.07
N LEU A 19 9.96 -19.74 -22.45
CA LEU A 19 11.05 -20.17 -21.55
C LEU A 19 12.39 -20.22 -22.26
N LYS A 20 12.43 -20.64 -23.52
CA LYS A 20 13.67 -20.62 -24.31
C LYS A 20 14.18 -19.18 -24.51
N HIS A 21 13.31 -18.24 -24.86
CA HIS A 21 13.70 -16.82 -24.94
C HIS A 21 14.15 -16.26 -23.59
N LEU A 22 13.52 -16.67 -22.49
CA LEU A 22 13.91 -16.25 -21.15
C LEU A 22 15.33 -16.72 -20.78
N LEU A 23 15.67 -17.98 -21.11
CA LEU A 23 17.02 -18.50 -20.92
C LEU A 23 18.04 -17.75 -21.80
N HIS A 24 17.72 -17.54 -23.08
CA HIS A 24 18.56 -16.78 -23.99
C HIS A 24 18.73 -15.32 -23.55
N ASP A 25 17.72 -14.70 -22.93
CA ASP A 25 17.82 -13.35 -22.37
C ASP A 25 18.81 -13.29 -21.19
N VAL A 26 18.85 -14.32 -20.34
CA VAL A 26 19.84 -14.42 -19.25
C VAL A 26 21.24 -14.62 -19.82
N GLU A 27 21.41 -15.54 -20.76
CA GLU A 27 22.70 -15.77 -21.45
C GLU A 27 23.18 -14.50 -22.18
N ALA A 28 22.25 -13.74 -22.77
CA ALA A 28 22.56 -12.47 -23.41
C ALA A 28 23.11 -11.43 -22.41
N ILE A 29 22.58 -11.36 -21.19
CA ILE A 29 23.15 -10.49 -20.14
C ILE A 29 24.56 -10.91 -19.79
N GLU A 30 24.80 -12.21 -19.56
CA GLU A 30 26.12 -12.75 -19.23
C GLU A 30 27.14 -12.40 -20.31
N GLN A 31 26.80 -12.64 -21.58
CA GLN A 31 27.65 -12.29 -22.71
C GLN A 31 27.90 -10.77 -22.79
N MET A 32 26.89 -9.94 -22.55
CA MET A 32 27.08 -8.48 -22.54
C MET A 32 27.96 -7.99 -21.37
N LEU A 33 27.93 -8.65 -20.22
CA LEU A 33 28.80 -8.36 -19.07
C LEU A 33 30.25 -8.75 -19.39
N GLU A 34 30.47 -9.97 -19.90
CA GLU A 34 31.80 -10.46 -20.29
C GLU A 34 32.45 -9.60 -21.38
N GLU A 35 31.66 -9.17 -22.36
CA GLU A 35 32.09 -8.30 -23.48
C GLU A 35 32.16 -6.81 -23.09
N LYS A 36 31.87 -6.44 -21.84
CA LYS A 36 31.87 -5.06 -21.33
C LYS A 36 31.03 -4.09 -22.19
N LYS A 37 29.83 -4.53 -22.59
CA LYS A 37 28.91 -3.76 -23.44
C LYS A 37 28.05 -2.74 -22.68
N PHE A 38 28.00 -2.83 -21.36
CA PHE A 38 27.21 -1.95 -20.51
C PHE A 38 27.81 -0.54 -20.41
N GLU A 39 26.94 0.45 -20.22
CA GLU A 39 27.36 1.83 -19.96
C GLU A 39 28.13 1.92 -18.63
N THR A 40 29.27 2.61 -18.66
CA THR A 40 30.16 2.81 -17.51
C THR A 40 30.57 4.27 -17.41
N GLY A 41 30.89 4.72 -16.20
CA GLY A 41 31.37 6.08 -15.93
C GLY A 41 30.28 7.14 -15.88
N VAL A 42 29.00 6.74 -15.95
CA VAL A 42 27.85 7.62 -15.81
C VAL A 42 26.86 6.98 -14.86
N MET A 43 26.48 7.73 -13.82
CA MET A 43 25.37 7.38 -12.94
C MET A 43 24.23 8.35 -13.16
N ARG A 44 23.02 7.79 -13.27
CA ARG A 44 21.78 8.55 -13.37
C ARG A 44 20.85 8.16 -12.25
N ILE A 45 20.09 9.14 -11.79
CA ILE A 45 18.97 8.95 -10.88
C ILE A 45 17.65 9.19 -11.63
N GLY A 46 16.61 8.50 -11.21
CA GLY A 46 15.25 8.66 -11.72
C GLY A 46 14.25 8.30 -10.64
N ALA A 47 12.97 8.59 -10.88
CA ALA A 47 11.91 8.20 -9.96
C ALA A 47 10.58 7.95 -10.66
N GLU A 48 9.77 7.09 -10.07
CA GLU A 48 8.37 6.88 -10.40
C GLU A 48 7.52 7.34 -9.21
N GLN A 49 6.56 8.22 -9.46
CA GLN A 49 5.67 8.81 -8.46
C GLN A 49 4.25 8.29 -8.65
N GLU A 50 3.75 7.54 -7.68
CA GLU A 50 2.33 7.20 -7.62
C GLU A 50 1.58 8.19 -6.72
N PHE A 51 0.34 8.52 -7.09
CA PHE A 51 -0.51 9.43 -6.33
C PHE A 51 -1.99 9.05 -6.41
N CYS A 52 -2.75 9.46 -5.39
CA CYS A 52 -4.18 9.21 -5.30
C CYS A 52 -4.99 10.41 -5.81
N LEU A 53 -6.08 10.12 -6.50
CA LEU A 53 -7.15 11.04 -6.87
C LEU A 53 -8.29 10.90 -5.86
N VAL A 54 -8.74 12.04 -5.35
CA VAL A 54 -9.90 12.11 -4.47
C VAL A 54 -10.96 13.07 -4.98
N ASP A 55 -12.21 12.74 -4.73
CA ASP A 55 -13.37 13.55 -5.08
C ASP A 55 -13.50 14.81 -4.20
N LYS A 56 -14.63 15.53 -4.33
CA LYS A 56 -14.89 16.72 -3.53
C LYS A 56 -14.96 16.44 -2.02
N TYR A 57 -15.29 15.22 -1.62
CA TYR A 57 -15.41 14.74 -0.24
C TYR A 57 -14.13 14.07 0.28
N TYR A 58 -13.03 14.18 -0.47
CA TYR A 58 -11.75 13.56 -0.14
C TYR A 58 -11.81 12.03 -0.09
N LYS A 59 -12.72 11.41 -0.84
CA LYS A 59 -12.84 9.96 -1.01
C LYS A 59 -12.26 9.50 -2.35
N PRO A 60 -11.86 8.21 -2.49
CA PRO A 60 -11.28 7.68 -3.72
C PRO A 60 -12.12 7.99 -4.98
N SER A 61 -11.49 8.59 -5.98
CA SER A 61 -12.09 8.95 -7.27
C SER A 61 -12.32 7.74 -8.20
N LEU A 62 -13.17 7.90 -9.21
CA LEU A 62 -13.34 6.97 -10.34
C LEU A 62 -12.83 7.56 -11.67
N ASN A 63 -12.28 8.77 -11.69
CA ASN A 63 -12.03 9.53 -12.90
C ASN A 63 -10.57 9.49 -13.40
N SER A 64 -9.72 8.58 -12.92
CA SER A 64 -8.29 8.55 -13.35
C SER A 64 -8.10 8.56 -14.86
N LEU A 65 -8.92 7.84 -15.63
CA LEU A 65 -8.83 7.84 -17.09
C LEU A 65 -9.22 9.17 -17.72
N GLY A 66 -10.24 9.84 -17.21
CA GLY A 66 -10.64 11.18 -17.69
C GLY A 66 -9.59 12.23 -17.34
N VAL A 67 -9.00 12.14 -16.14
CA VAL A 67 -7.88 12.98 -15.73
C VAL A 67 -6.66 12.72 -16.64
N LEU A 68 -6.34 11.46 -16.92
CA LEU A 68 -5.21 11.09 -17.78
C LEU A 68 -5.38 11.59 -19.22
N GLU A 69 -6.59 11.46 -19.79
CA GLU A 69 -6.93 12.01 -21.10
C GLU A 69 -6.75 13.53 -21.13
N LYS A 70 -7.14 14.22 -20.05
CA LYS A 70 -6.98 15.68 -19.93
C LYS A 70 -5.52 16.11 -19.78
N ILE A 71 -4.72 15.34 -19.04
CA ILE A 71 -3.27 15.56 -18.87
C ILE A 71 -2.58 15.43 -20.24
N ASN A 72 -2.92 14.39 -21.02
CA ASN A 72 -2.36 14.11 -22.34
C ASN A 72 -0.82 14.25 -22.38
N ASP A 73 -0.14 13.46 -21.57
CA ASP A 73 1.31 13.52 -21.41
C ASP A 73 1.89 12.12 -21.21
N PRO A 74 2.92 11.72 -21.97
CA PRO A 74 3.51 10.38 -21.90
C PRO A 74 4.18 10.05 -20.56
N HIS A 75 4.50 11.04 -19.71
CA HIS A 75 5.03 10.76 -18.36
C HIS A 75 3.98 10.10 -17.46
N PHE A 76 2.69 10.16 -17.80
CA PHE A 76 1.62 9.64 -16.97
C PHE A 76 1.11 8.30 -17.46
N THR A 77 0.91 7.38 -16.53
CA THR A 77 0.31 6.07 -16.80
C THR A 77 -0.83 5.78 -15.82
N PRO A 78 -1.83 4.98 -16.22
CA PRO A 78 -2.85 4.53 -15.29
C PRO A 78 -2.31 3.42 -14.41
N GLU A 79 -2.83 3.35 -13.19
CA GLU A 79 -2.57 2.27 -12.23
C GLU A 79 -3.75 1.29 -12.10
N LEU A 80 -3.59 0.25 -11.27
CA LEU A 80 -4.57 -0.83 -11.12
C LEU A 80 -5.98 -0.32 -10.79
N ALA A 81 -6.10 0.70 -9.93
CA ALA A 81 -7.37 1.31 -9.58
C ALA A 81 -7.59 2.70 -10.21
N ARG A 82 -8.87 3.06 -10.32
CA ARG A 82 -9.36 4.30 -10.94
C ARG A 82 -9.15 5.56 -10.11
N TYR A 83 -8.54 5.43 -8.92
CA TYR A 83 -8.09 6.54 -8.09
C TYR A 83 -6.57 6.66 -8.03
N ASN A 84 -5.79 5.87 -8.78
CA ASN A 84 -4.33 5.98 -8.79
C ASN A 84 -3.84 6.34 -10.19
N LEU A 85 -2.79 7.15 -10.23
CA LEU A 85 -2.00 7.46 -11.43
C LEU A 85 -0.52 7.45 -11.06
N GLU A 86 0.32 7.18 -12.05
CA GLU A 86 1.78 7.19 -11.90
C GLU A 86 2.40 8.25 -12.82
N ILE A 87 3.46 8.90 -12.34
CA ILE A 87 4.33 9.80 -13.09
C ILE A 87 5.71 9.16 -13.19
N ASN A 88 6.24 9.03 -14.40
CA ASN A 88 7.61 8.59 -14.64
C ASN A 88 8.47 9.85 -14.86
N LEU A 89 9.47 10.10 -14.02
CA LEU A 89 10.41 11.21 -14.22
C LEU A 89 11.49 10.85 -15.23
N ASP A 90 12.04 11.88 -15.88
CA ASP A 90 13.19 11.69 -16.75
C ASP A 90 14.44 11.42 -15.92
N PRO A 91 15.32 10.50 -16.37
CA PRO A 91 16.57 10.25 -15.68
C PRO A 91 17.52 11.46 -15.83
N VAL A 92 18.14 11.86 -14.72
CA VAL A 92 19.15 12.92 -14.68
C VAL A 92 20.50 12.36 -14.24
N GLU A 93 21.60 12.92 -14.75
CA GLU A 93 22.94 12.53 -14.30
C GLU A 93 23.18 12.97 -12.85
N LEU A 94 23.79 12.09 -12.06
CA LEU A 94 24.04 12.30 -10.65
C LEU A 94 25.25 13.23 -10.45
N SER A 95 25.02 14.53 -10.50
CA SER A 95 26.01 15.57 -10.21
C SER A 95 25.35 16.94 -10.03
N GLY A 96 26.05 17.90 -9.40
CA GLY A 96 25.61 19.29 -9.29
C GLY A 96 24.23 19.45 -8.66
N ASN A 97 23.31 20.06 -9.40
CA ASN A 97 21.94 20.39 -8.97
C ASN A 97 20.88 19.35 -9.38
N CYS A 98 21.27 18.09 -9.61
CA CYS A 98 20.36 17.07 -10.15
C CYS A 98 19.09 16.86 -9.30
N PHE A 99 19.17 16.98 -7.97
CA PHE A 99 18.00 16.88 -7.09
C PHE A 99 17.05 18.06 -7.26
N SER A 100 17.57 19.29 -7.37
CA SER A 100 16.76 20.48 -7.70
C SER A 100 16.06 20.34 -9.05
N VAL A 101 16.74 19.78 -10.07
CA VAL A 101 16.14 19.53 -11.39
C VAL A 101 15.00 18.52 -11.30
N MET A 102 15.21 17.38 -10.63
CA MET A 102 14.15 16.37 -10.42
C MET A 102 12.99 16.93 -9.59
N GLU A 103 13.29 17.71 -8.55
CA GLU A 103 12.28 18.36 -7.70
C GLU A 103 11.39 19.28 -8.54
N GLN A 104 12.00 20.10 -9.40
CA GLN A 104 11.29 20.99 -10.30
C GLN A 104 10.40 20.20 -11.28
N GLN A 105 10.96 19.16 -11.94
CA GLN A 105 10.19 18.32 -12.86
C GLN A 105 8.98 17.69 -12.17
N LEU A 106 9.16 17.11 -10.97
CA LEU A 106 8.07 16.52 -10.20
C LEU A 106 6.98 17.55 -9.86
N ARG A 107 7.37 18.76 -9.45
CA ARG A 107 6.42 19.85 -9.16
C ARG A 107 5.62 20.26 -10.39
N GLU A 108 6.26 20.37 -11.55
CA GLU A 108 5.61 20.73 -12.81
C GLU A 108 4.62 19.65 -13.27
N LEU A 109 5.01 18.37 -13.18
CA LEU A 109 4.13 17.25 -13.52
C LEU A 109 2.95 17.15 -12.55
N LEU A 110 3.18 17.26 -11.24
CA LEU A 110 2.10 17.27 -10.25
C LEU A 110 1.17 18.48 -10.39
N LEU A 111 1.69 19.65 -10.79
CA LEU A 111 0.87 20.81 -11.12
C LEU A 111 -0.07 20.51 -12.28
N LYS A 112 0.46 19.91 -13.36
CA LYS A 112 -0.32 19.49 -14.53
C LYS A 112 -1.42 18.49 -14.15
N ALA A 113 -1.09 17.50 -13.31
CA ALA A 113 -2.08 16.54 -12.81
C ALA A 113 -3.16 17.21 -11.96
N ARG A 114 -2.78 18.15 -11.09
CA ARG A 114 -3.69 18.91 -10.24
C ARG A 114 -4.66 19.75 -11.06
N GLU A 115 -4.16 20.46 -12.08
CA GLU A 115 -4.99 21.28 -12.97
C GLU A 115 -5.98 20.42 -13.76
N ALA A 116 -5.56 19.25 -14.24
CA ALA A 116 -6.44 18.30 -14.91
C ALA A 116 -7.51 17.74 -13.95
N ALA A 117 -7.12 17.27 -12.77
CA ALA A 117 -8.04 16.75 -11.75
C ALA A 117 -9.07 17.80 -11.31
N ALA A 118 -8.66 19.06 -11.17
CA ALA A 118 -9.55 20.16 -10.80
C ALA A 118 -10.70 20.38 -11.81
N THR A 119 -10.52 20.03 -13.09
CA THR A 119 -11.61 20.12 -14.09
C THR A 119 -12.75 19.13 -13.84
N PHE A 120 -12.50 18.09 -13.02
CA PHE A 120 -13.49 17.13 -12.56
C PHE A 120 -13.95 17.39 -11.11
N GLY A 121 -13.50 18.50 -10.49
CA GLY A 121 -13.74 18.78 -9.07
C GLY A 121 -12.90 17.93 -8.11
N GLU A 122 -11.82 17.32 -8.61
CA GLU A 122 -10.99 16.36 -7.88
C GLU A 122 -9.66 16.95 -7.44
N LYS A 123 -9.01 16.25 -6.51
CA LYS A 123 -7.74 16.64 -5.90
C LYS A 123 -6.75 15.49 -5.98
N ILE A 124 -5.45 15.82 -5.99
CA ILE A 124 -4.37 14.84 -5.91
C ILE A 124 -3.78 14.80 -4.50
N ILE A 125 -3.47 13.61 -4.00
CA ILE A 125 -2.86 13.37 -2.67
C ILE A 125 -1.63 12.50 -2.85
N LEU A 126 -0.52 12.87 -2.18
CA LEU A 126 0.67 12.03 -2.03
C LEU A 126 0.67 11.44 -0.63
N THR A 127 0.68 10.13 -0.54
CA THR A 127 0.67 9.37 0.71
C THR A 127 0.97 7.91 0.37
N GLY A 128 1.37 7.07 1.33
CA GLY A 128 1.58 5.65 1.05
C GLY A 128 0.25 4.87 0.94
N ILE A 129 -0.71 5.16 1.81
CA ILE A 129 -2.09 4.66 1.73
C ILE A 129 -2.99 5.84 2.04
N LEU A 130 -3.99 6.08 1.18
CA LEU A 130 -4.92 7.18 1.37
C LEU A 130 -5.68 7.02 2.70
N PRO A 131 -5.60 7.98 3.64
CA PRO A 131 -6.21 7.79 4.96
C PRO A 131 -7.72 7.53 4.90
N SER A 132 -8.42 8.21 3.99
CA SER A 132 -9.86 8.10 3.75
C SER A 132 -10.29 6.89 2.91
N ILE A 133 -9.35 5.99 2.54
CA ILE A 133 -9.69 4.78 1.78
C ILE A 133 -10.65 3.90 2.59
N ASP A 134 -11.66 3.36 1.92
CA ASP A 134 -12.66 2.47 2.52
C ASP A 134 -12.89 1.24 1.62
N PHE A 135 -13.76 0.32 2.06
CA PHE A 135 -14.00 -0.94 1.35
C PHE A 135 -14.65 -0.80 -0.04
N ARG A 136 -15.17 0.39 -0.40
CA ARG A 136 -15.68 0.63 -1.76
C ARG A 136 -14.52 0.66 -2.75
N ALA A 137 -13.38 1.23 -2.34
CA ALA A 137 -12.20 1.40 -3.19
C ALA A 137 -11.62 0.07 -3.71
N VAL A 138 -11.89 -1.03 -3.02
CA VAL A 138 -11.42 -2.39 -3.39
C VAL A 138 -12.48 -3.23 -4.10
N GLN A 139 -13.58 -2.61 -4.54
CA GLN A 139 -14.61 -3.25 -5.36
C GLN A 139 -14.25 -3.17 -6.85
N MET A 140 -14.65 -4.17 -7.64
CA MET A 140 -14.30 -4.28 -9.07
C MET A 140 -14.65 -3.05 -9.92
N MET A 141 -15.66 -2.26 -9.53
CA MET A 141 -16.00 -1.00 -10.20
C MET A 141 -14.88 0.06 -10.18
N TYR A 142 -13.98 -0.04 -9.19
CA TYR A 142 -12.78 0.78 -9.05
C TYR A 142 -11.58 0.23 -9.82
N MET A 143 -11.65 -0.98 -10.39
CA MET A 143 -10.57 -1.46 -11.25
C MET A 143 -10.50 -0.63 -12.54
N THR A 144 -9.29 -0.25 -12.94
CA THR A 144 -9.07 0.41 -14.22
C THR A 144 -9.42 -0.56 -15.36
N PRO A 145 -10.31 -0.18 -16.31
CA PRO A 145 -10.77 -1.07 -17.38
C PRO A 145 -9.69 -1.23 -18.47
N LYS A 146 -8.65 -2.01 -18.17
CA LYS A 146 -7.57 -2.38 -19.09
C LYS A 146 -7.41 -3.90 -19.09
N GLN A 147 -7.32 -4.48 -20.28
CA GLN A 147 -7.18 -5.93 -20.49
C GLN A 147 -6.02 -6.55 -19.70
N ARG A 148 -4.92 -5.81 -19.50
CA ARG A 148 -3.75 -6.27 -18.73
C ARG A 148 -4.08 -6.57 -17.27
N TYR A 149 -4.95 -5.75 -16.65
CA TYR A 149 -5.29 -5.86 -15.24
C TYR A 149 -6.31 -6.97 -15.00
N GLU A 150 -7.29 -7.11 -15.89
CA GLU A 150 -8.22 -8.24 -15.89
C GLU A 150 -7.45 -9.57 -16.03
N ALA A 151 -6.53 -9.65 -16.99
CA ALA A 151 -5.70 -10.84 -17.18
C ALA A 151 -4.81 -11.13 -15.95
N LEU A 152 -4.26 -10.09 -15.29
CA LEU A 152 -3.50 -10.26 -14.05
C LEU A 152 -4.37 -10.85 -12.94
N ALA A 153 -5.56 -10.26 -12.73
CA ALA A 153 -6.49 -10.69 -11.70
C ALA A 153 -6.90 -12.15 -11.89
N ASP A 154 -7.27 -12.54 -13.11
CA ASP A 154 -7.65 -13.91 -13.44
C ASP A 154 -6.51 -14.90 -13.14
N ILE A 155 -5.27 -14.57 -13.51
CA ILE A 155 -4.12 -15.45 -13.31
C ILE A 155 -3.76 -15.59 -11.82
N ILE A 156 -3.73 -14.49 -11.08
CA ILE A 156 -3.38 -14.53 -9.65
C ILE A 156 -4.45 -15.32 -8.89
N SER A 157 -5.73 -15.10 -9.18
CA SER A 157 -6.84 -15.84 -8.59
C SER A 157 -6.80 -17.34 -8.96
N GLU A 158 -6.49 -17.69 -10.21
CA GLU A 158 -6.33 -19.09 -10.66
C GLU A 158 -5.15 -19.78 -9.95
N LEU A 159 -4.02 -19.08 -9.76
CA LEU A 159 -2.86 -19.63 -9.05
C LEU A 159 -3.11 -19.80 -7.55
N ARG A 160 -3.86 -18.88 -6.94
CA ARG A 160 -4.26 -18.96 -5.54
C ARG A 160 -5.20 -20.14 -5.31
N GLY A 161 -6.22 -20.28 -6.16
CA GLY A 161 -7.20 -21.38 -6.10
C GLY A 161 -8.24 -21.29 -4.98
N GLU A 162 -8.21 -20.24 -4.16
CA GLU A 162 -9.12 -19.93 -3.05
C GLU A 162 -9.18 -18.41 -2.83
N ASP A 163 -9.95 -17.94 -1.86
CA ASP A 163 -9.93 -16.52 -1.48
C ASP A 163 -8.56 -16.12 -0.89
N PHE A 164 -8.19 -14.86 -1.11
CA PHE A 164 -7.03 -14.23 -0.47
C PHE A 164 -7.34 -13.90 0.97
N GLU A 165 -6.31 -13.88 1.81
CA GLU A 165 -6.42 -13.57 3.23
C GLU A 165 -5.54 -12.38 3.57
N LEU A 166 -6.11 -11.42 4.27
CA LEU A 166 -5.36 -10.36 4.94
C LEU A 166 -5.41 -10.61 6.43
N ASN A 167 -4.23 -10.65 7.05
CA ASN A 167 -4.04 -10.65 8.49
C ASN A 167 -2.91 -9.66 8.81
N ILE A 168 -3.32 -8.44 9.13
CA ILE A 168 -2.41 -7.34 9.46
C ILE A 168 -2.76 -6.85 10.87
N THR A 169 -1.77 -6.93 11.75
CA THR A 169 -1.90 -6.59 13.18
C THR A 169 -1.16 -5.30 13.50
N GLY A 170 -1.77 -4.40 14.25
CA GLY A 170 -1.15 -3.18 14.77
C GLY A 170 -1.80 -2.77 16.10
N VAL A 171 -2.14 -1.48 16.25
CA VAL A 171 -2.98 -1.05 17.38
C VAL A 171 -4.41 -1.55 17.21
N ASP A 172 -4.90 -1.51 15.97
CA ASP A 172 -6.08 -2.23 15.52
C ASP A 172 -5.65 -3.52 14.78
N GLU A 173 -6.62 -4.36 14.43
CA GLU A 173 -6.39 -5.57 13.64
C GLU A 173 -7.30 -5.58 12.40
N LEU A 174 -6.76 -6.05 11.28
CA LEU A 174 -7.49 -6.30 10.04
C LEU A 174 -7.29 -7.77 9.65
N ILE A 175 -8.33 -8.58 9.92
CA ILE A 175 -8.44 -9.96 9.46
C ILE A 175 -9.66 -10.04 8.54
N LEU A 176 -9.45 -10.39 7.26
CA LEU A 176 -10.54 -10.60 6.31
C LEU A 176 -10.14 -11.52 5.15
N SER A 177 -11.16 -12.06 4.49
CA SER A 177 -11.05 -12.77 3.23
C SER A 177 -11.53 -11.90 2.07
N HIS A 178 -10.85 -11.94 0.92
CA HIS A 178 -11.25 -11.23 -0.30
C HIS A 178 -10.98 -12.04 -1.57
N ASN A 179 -11.65 -11.70 -2.68
CA ASN A 179 -11.68 -12.51 -3.91
C ASN A 179 -11.12 -11.80 -5.14
N ASN A 180 -10.45 -10.67 -4.97
CA ASN A 180 -9.87 -9.88 -6.05
C ASN A 180 -8.53 -9.25 -5.62
N ILE A 181 -7.78 -8.70 -6.57
CA ILE A 181 -6.43 -8.15 -6.31
C ILE A 181 -6.41 -6.67 -5.90
N LEU A 182 -7.56 -5.99 -5.78
CA LEU A 182 -7.61 -4.52 -5.64
C LEU A 182 -7.12 -3.98 -4.29
N PHE A 183 -6.98 -4.83 -3.27
CA PHE A 183 -6.29 -4.41 -2.04
C PHE A 183 -4.85 -3.96 -2.31
N GLU A 184 -4.22 -4.45 -3.39
CA GLU A 184 -2.91 -3.99 -3.84
C GLU A 184 -2.94 -2.53 -4.31
N ALA A 185 -4.05 -2.07 -4.92
CA ALA A 185 -4.18 -0.71 -5.42
C ALA A 185 -4.33 0.35 -4.31
N CYS A 186 -4.46 -0.07 -3.05
CA CYS A 186 -4.41 0.84 -1.90
C CYS A 186 -3.00 1.44 -1.70
N ASN A 187 -1.97 0.81 -2.28
CA ASN A 187 -0.58 1.20 -2.11
C ASN A 187 -0.17 2.26 -3.14
N THR A 188 0.51 3.31 -2.68
CA THR A 188 1.21 4.27 -3.54
C THR A 188 2.65 4.50 -3.07
N SER A 189 3.58 4.58 -4.02
CA SER A 189 5.01 4.59 -3.78
C SER A 189 5.72 5.75 -4.49
N PHE A 190 6.90 6.09 -3.97
CA PHE A 190 7.88 6.93 -4.66
C PHE A 190 9.10 6.06 -4.96
N GLN A 191 9.09 5.40 -6.13
CA GLN A 191 10.09 4.40 -6.48
C GLN A 191 11.34 5.12 -6.98
N CYS A 192 12.50 4.85 -6.36
CA CYS A 192 13.75 5.55 -6.63
C CYS A 192 14.68 4.67 -7.47
N HIS A 193 15.26 5.24 -8.53
CA HIS A 193 16.10 4.52 -9.49
C HIS A 193 17.52 5.05 -9.40
N LEU A 194 18.50 4.16 -9.29
CA LEU A 194 19.92 4.52 -9.35
C LEU A 194 20.63 3.58 -10.32
N GLN A 195 21.23 4.15 -11.37
CA GLN A 195 22.12 3.41 -12.27
C GLN A 195 23.40 3.03 -11.54
N ILE A 196 23.84 1.79 -11.72
CA ILE A 196 24.96 1.20 -10.99
C ILE A 196 26.00 0.67 -11.99
N GLU A 197 27.27 0.83 -11.65
CA GLU A 197 28.38 0.26 -12.40
C GLU A 197 28.27 -1.28 -12.43
N PRO A 198 28.39 -1.92 -13.61
CA PRO A 198 28.18 -3.36 -13.73
C PRO A 198 29.07 -4.21 -12.80
N ASP A 199 30.34 -3.80 -12.63
CA ASP A 199 31.33 -4.51 -11.81
C ASP A 199 31.06 -4.36 -10.31
N GLU A 200 30.32 -3.33 -9.88
CA GLU A 200 29.99 -3.06 -8.47
C GLU A 200 28.59 -3.54 -8.09
N PHE A 201 27.80 -4.00 -9.05
CA PHE A 201 26.38 -4.24 -8.88
C PHE A 201 26.04 -5.22 -7.75
N PRO A 202 26.72 -6.38 -7.57
CA PRO A 202 26.38 -7.32 -6.51
C PRO A 202 26.52 -6.69 -5.12
N ASP A 203 27.62 -5.98 -4.88
CA ASP A 203 27.87 -5.30 -3.61
C ASP A 203 26.88 -4.17 -3.37
N GLN A 204 26.62 -3.34 -4.38
CA GLN A 204 25.65 -2.25 -4.28
C GLN A 204 24.23 -2.75 -4.05
N TYR A 205 23.83 -3.86 -4.67
CA TYR A 205 22.52 -4.46 -4.43
C TYR A 205 22.38 -4.98 -3.00
N ASN A 206 23.40 -5.68 -2.50
CA ASN A 206 23.40 -6.16 -1.12
C ASN A 206 23.42 -4.99 -0.12
N TRP A 207 24.13 -3.91 -0.44
CA TRP A 207 24.12 -2.68 0.35
C TRP A 207 22.75 -2.00 0.37
N ALA A 208 22.07 -1.93 -0.77
CA ALA A 208 20.69 -1.42 -0.82
C ALA A 208 19.75 -2.23 0.09
N GLN A 209 19.91 -3.55 0.17
CA GLN A 209 19.16 -4.39 1.11
C GLN A 209 19.51 -4.07 2.56
N MET A 210 20.80 -3.96 2.90
CA MET A 210 21.27 -3.59 4.24
C MET A 210 20.69 -2.26 4.74
N LEU A 211 20.56 -1.28 3.84
CA LEU A 211 20.03 0.04 4.16
C LEU A 211 18.50 0.11 4.28
N SER A 212 17.78 -0.90 3.79
CA SER A 212 16.32 -0.83 3.59
C SER A 212 15.55 -0.59 4.88
N GLY A 213 15.90 -1.28 5.97
CA GLY A 213 15.24 -1.08 7.26
C GLY A 213 15.49 0.31 7.85
N PRO A 214 16.75 0.73 8.07
CA PRO A 214 17.04 2.05 8.60
C PRO A 214 16.41 3.19 7.80
N ILE A 215 16.47 3.15 6.46
CA ILE A 215 15.84 4.16 5.60
C ILE A 215 14.32 4.14 5.78
N LEU A 216 13.68 2.98 5.67
CA LEU A 216 12.22 2.88 5.80
C LEU A 216 11.72 3.46 7.13
N SER A 217 12.49 3.29 8.22
CA SER A 217 12.09 3.76 9.54
C SER A 217 11.79 5.26 9.61
N VAL A 218 12.57 6.10 8.91
CA VAL A 218 12.39 7.58 8.88
C VAL A 218 11.50 8.06 7.74
N CYS A 219 11.24 7.18 6.76
CA CYS A 219 10.44 7.49 5.56
C CYS A 219 8.98 7.02 5.64
N ALA A 220 8.62 6.16 6.60
CA ALA A 220 7.29 5.55 6.68
C ALA A 220 6.13 6.57 6.65
N ASN A 221 5.08 6.26 5.89
CA ASN A 221 3.96 7.18 5.59
C ASN A 221 2.61 6.47 5.26
N SER A 222 2.35 5.28 5.80
CA SER A 222 1.09 4.55 5.57
C SER A 222 0.53 3.78 6.78
N PRO A 223 0.19 4.46 7.89
CA PRO A 223 -0.23 3.77 9.11
C PRO A 223 -1.71 3.36 9.17
N LEU A 224 -2.53 3.86 8.23
CA LEU A 224 -3.98 3.63 8.22
C LEU A 224 -4.40 2.86 6.98
N LEU A 225 -5.29 1.89 7.16
CA LEU A 225 -6.01 1.20 6.08
C LEU A 225 -7.45 0.99 6.55
N VAL A 226 -8.43 1.40 5.75
CA VAL A 226 -9.88 1.29 6.08
C VAL A 226 -10.22 1.81 7.50
N GLY A 227 -9.57 2.91 7.90
CA GLY A 227 -9.73 3.55 9.22
C GLY A 227 -9.17 2.78 10.42
N LYS A 228 -8.39 1.72 10.18
CA LYS A 228 -7.66 0.97 11.22
C LYS A 228 -6.19 1.37 11.25
N HIS A 229 -5.66 1.55 12.45
CA HIS A 229 -4.26 1.83 12.70
C HIS A 229 -3.44 0.55 12.80
N LEU A 230 -2.67 0.28 11.74
CA LEU A 230 -1.92 -0.97 11.56
C LEU A 230 -0.40 -0.70 11.72
N TRP A 231 0.42 -1.12 10.75
CA TRP A 231 1.87 -0.96 10.77
C TRP A 231 2.26 0.47 10.40
N ALA A 232 3.42 0.94 10.86
CA ALA A 232 3.96 2.23 10.43
C ALA A 232 4.03 2.39 8.91
N GLU A 233 4.36 1.32 8.20
CA GLU A 233 4.28 1.19 6.75
C GLU A 233 3.41 -0.02 6.39
N THR A 234 2.09 0.14 6.44
CA THR A 234 1.11 -0.93 6.17
C THR A 234 1.19 -1.45 4.74
N ARG A 235 1.74 -0.67 3.80
CA ARG A 235 1.95 -1.14 2.42
C ARG A 235 2.77 -2.44 2.34
N ILE A 236 3.73 -2.63 3.25
CA ILE A 236 4.61 -3.81 3.22
C ILE A 236 3.80 -5.12 3.40
N PRO A 237 3.08 -5.34 4.52
CA PRO A 237 2.26 -6.53 4.67
C PRO A 237 1.05 -6.54 3.72
N LEU A 238 0.46 -5.39 3.40
CA LEU A 238 -0.71 -5.33 2.51
C LEU A 238 -0.37 -5.86 1.12
N PHE A 239 0.71 -5.39 0.51
CA PHE A 239 1.12 -5.87 -0.81
C PHE A 239 1.51 -7.35 -0.77
N GLN A 240 2.21 -7.78 0.28
CA GLN A 240 2.62 -9.18 0.45
C GLN A 240 1.45 -10.17 0.52
N GLN A 241 0.36 -9.78 1.16
CA GLN A 241 -0.78 -10.67 1.42
C GLN A 241 -1.88 -10.57 0.33
N SER A 242 -2.14 -9.37 -0.19
CA SER A 242 -3.25 -9.12 -1.14
C SER A 242 -3.11 -9.79 -2.51
N ILE A 243 -1.88 -10.14 -2.90
CA ILE A 243 -1.60 -10.85 -4.17
C ILE A 243 -0.80 -12.14 -3.94
N ASP A 244 -0.88 -12.72 -2.75
CA ASP A 244 -0.14 -13.94 -2.42
C ASP A 244 -0.72 -15.15 -3.16
N THR A 245 -0.02 -15.60 -4.21
CA THR A 245 -0.41 -16.76 -5.01
C THR A 245 -0.26 -18.12 -4.30
N ARG A 246 0.26 -18.17 -3.07
CA ARG A 246 0.46 -19.43 -2.34
C ARG A 246 -0.87 -19.85 -1.70
N GLY A 247 -1.47 -20.97 -2.12
CA GLY A 247 -2.63 -21.53 -1.42
C GLY A 247 -2.29 -22.23 -0.11
N LYS A 248 -3.30 -22.47 0.73
CA LYS A 248 -3.23 -23.29 1.95
C LYS A 248 -2.87 -24.73 1.61
N GLY A 249 -1.59 -25.07 1.72
CA GLY A 249 -1.14 -26.45 1.78
C GLY A 249 -1.09 -26.93 3.22
N TYR A 250 -1.50 -28.18 3.48
CA TYR A 250 -0.82 -28.93 4.52
C TYR A 250 0.66 -29.04 4.09
N HIS A 251 1.62 -29.08 5.03
CA HIS A 251 3.06 -29.39 4.84
C HIS A 251 4.08 -28.23 4.94
N LEU A 252 5.23 -28.60 5.53
CA LEU A 252 6.49 -27.87 5.79
C LEU A 252 7.20 -27.30 4.54
N ARG A 253 6.50 -27.19 3.41
CA ARG A 253 7.11 -26.77 2.13
C ARG A 253 7.18 -25.25 2.08
N GLU A 254 8.38 -24.71 2.20
CA GLU A 254 8.63 -23.28 2.03
C GLU A 254 8.46 -22.86 0.56
N ARG A 255 7.60 -21.86 0.34
CA ARG A 255 7.42 -21.19 -0.95
C ARG A 255 7.58 -19.69 -0.75
N GLU A 256 8.37 -19.07 -1.61
CA GLU A 256 8.61 -17.62 -1.57
C GLU A 256 7.42 -16.86 -2.17
N GLN A 257 7.05 -15.74 -1.54
CA GLN A 257 6.05 -14.81 -2.06
C GLN A 257 6.62 -14.05 -3.26
N ARG A 258 5.75 -13.62 -4.19
CA ARG A 258 6.19 -12.75 -5.29
C ARG A 258 6.61 -11.37 -4.81
N VAL A 259 5.94 -10.87 -3.77
CA VAL A 259 6.35 -9.66 -3.06
C VAL A 259 7.31 -10.07 -1.96
N THR A 260 8.60 -9.74 -2.10
CA THR A 260 9.63 -10.29 -1.23
C THR A 260 10.76 -9.30 -0.95
N PHE A 261 11.30 -9.37 0.26
CA PHE A 261 12.58 -8.75 0.60
C PHE A 261 13.77 -9.51 -0.03
N GLY A 262 13.58 -10.82 -0.27
CA GLY A 262 14.64 -11.77 -0.58
C GLY A 262 14.93 -12.70 0.59
N ASN A 263 15.87 -13.62 0.38
CA ASN A 263 16.26 -14.66 1.32
C ASN A 263 17.78 -14.91 1.41
N ARG A 264 18.61 -14.18 0.66
CA ARG A 264 20.07 -14.29 0.68
C ARG A 264 20.72 -13.09 0.00
N TRP A 265 22.02 -12.93 0.27
CA TRP A 265 22.91 -12.08 -0.52
C TRP A 265 23.11 -12.62 -1.93
N ILE A 266 23.32 -11.72 -2.88
CA ILE A 266 23.58 -12.08 -4.28
C ILE A 266 25.07 -12.08 -4.57
N GLU A 267 25.49 -12.94 -5.48
CA GLU A 267 26.90 -13.05 -5.90
C GLU A 267 27.15 -12.42 -7.29
N SER A 268 26.12 -12.27 -8.10
CA SER A 268 26.21 -11.62 -9.42
C SER A 268 24.88 -10.96 -9.81
N VAL A 269 24.90 -10.08 -10.81
CA VAL A 269 23.67 -9.48 -11.38
C VAL A 269 22.70 -10.58 -11.84
N THR A 270 23.23 -11.60 -12.53
CA THR A 270 22.40 -12.67 -13.11
C THR A 270 21.84 -13.62 -12.06
N ASP A 271 22.47 -13.68 -10.89
CA ASP A 271 22.01 -14.51 -9.76
C ASP A 271 20.60 -14.10 -9.31
N VAL A 272 20.30 -12.79 -9.32
CA VAL A 272 18.94 -12.27 -9.03
C VAL A 272 17.93 -12.90 -9.98
N PHE A 273 18.18 -12.79 -11.28
CA PHE A 273 17.27 -13.27 -12.32
C PHE A 273 17.15 -14.80 -12.34
N LYS A 274 18.27 -15.53 -12.20
CA LYS A 274 18.29 -16.99 -12.18
C LYS A 274 17.52 -17.54 -10.98
N ASN A 275 17.71 -16.97 -9.80
CA ASN A 275 16.98 -17.35 -8.60
C ASN A 275 15.47 -17.14 -8.78
N ASP A 276 15.08 -16.01 -9.38
CA ASP A 276 13.69 -15.65 -9.58
C ASP A 276 13.00 -16.58 -10.59
N ILE A 277 13.68 -16.89 -11.70
CA ILE A 277 13.22 -17.85 -12.72
C ILE A 277 13.05 -19.26 -12.12
N ALA A 278 13.96 -19.66 -11.23
CA ALA A 278 13.89 -20.98 -10.60
C ALA A 278 12.75 -21.11 -9.57
N ARG A 279 12.35 -20.00 -8.93
CA ARG A 279 11.38 -20.01 -7.82
C ARG A 279 9.96 -19.66 -8.22
N HIS A 280 9.78 -18.83 -9.25
CA HIS A 280 8.47 -18.30 -9.62
C HIS A 280 7.99 -18.85 -10.97
N THR A 281 6.69 -19.17 -11.03
CA THR A 281 6.05 -19.60 -12.28
C THR A 281 5.78 -18.38 -13.19
N LEU A 282 5.79 -18.56 -14.50
CA LEU A 282 5.43 -17.50 -15.44
C LEU A 282 3.94 -17.10 -15.28
N LEU A 283 3.66 -15.81 -15.12
CA LEU A 283 2.29 -15.28 -15.17
C LEU A 283 1.91 -14.93 -16.62
N PHE A 284 2.68 -14.04 -17.22
CA PHE A 284 2.44 -13.56 -18.58
C PHE A 284 3.38 -14.18 -19.59
N MET A 285 2.87 -14.30 -20.82
CA MET A 285 3.68 -14.58 -22.00
C MET A 285 3.26 -13.64 -23.12
N THR A 286 4.21 -13.30 -23.96
CA THR A 286 4.00 -12.55 -25.20
C THR A 286 4.70 -13.28 -26.34
N HIS A 287 4.24 -13.07 -27.57
CA HIS A 287 4.93 -13.61 -28.72
C HIS A 287 6.17 -12.78 -29.03
N ILE A 288 7.34 -13.33 -28.70
CA ILE A 288 8.63 -12.69 -28.92
C ILE A 288 9.10 -13.00 -30.35
N ARG A 289 9.26 -11.94 -31.15
CA ARG A 289 9.58 -12.07 -32.58
C ARG A 289 11.07 -12.24 -32.86
N ARG A 290 11.94 -11.76 -31.96
CA ARG A 290 13.38 -11.70 -32.18
C ARG A 290 14.10 -12.29 -30.98
N ASP A 291 14.97 -13.24 -31.26
CA ASP A 291 15.80 -13.89 -30.26
C ASP A 291 16.96 -12.98 -29.83
N SER A 292 17.22 -12.88 -28.52
CA SER A 292 18.21 -11.98 -27.94
C SER A 292 19.65 -12.35 -28.31
N LEU A 293 19.99 -13.65 -28.33
CA LEU A 293 21.31 -14.11 -28.75
C LEU A 293 21.53 -13.87 -30.25
N ASP A 294 20.52 -14.11 -31.10
CA ASP A 294 20.62 -13.78 -32.52
C ASP A 294 20.79 -12.27 -32.77
N MET A 295 20.17 -11.42 -31.95
CA MET A 295 20.37 -9.98 -31.99
C MET A 295 21.79 -9.59 -31.61
N LEU A 296 22.34 -10.15 -30.53
CA LEU A 296 23.72 -9.91 -30.11
C LEU A 296 24.73 -10.36 -31.16
N ARG A 297 24.54 -11.54 -31.78
CA ARG A 297 25.38 -12.02 -32.90
C ARG A 297 25.38 -11.08 -34.10
N LYS A 298 24.30 -10.31 -34.28
CA LYS A 298 24.17 -9.27 -35.33
C LYS A 298 24.67 -7.89 -34.87
N GLY A 299 25.32 -7.80 -33.73
CA GLY A 299 25.85 -6.55 -33.16
C GLY A 299 24.77 -5.61 -32.61
N LYS A 300 23.56 -6.10 -32.33
CA LYS A 300 22.46 -5.30 -31.77
C LYS A 300 22.26 -5.61 -30.30
N ILE A 301 21.90 -4.59 -29.51
CA ILE A 301 21.56 -4.74 -28.09
C ILE A 301 20.09 -5.18 -27.97
N PRO A 302 19.80 -6.36 -27.37
CA PRO A 302 18.44 -6.88 -27.22
C PRO A 302 17.69 -6.20 -26.08
N LYS A 303 16.37 -6.04 -26.20
CA LYS A 303 15.52 -5.49 -25.11
C LYS A 303 15.29 -6.46 -23.95
N LEU A 304 15.61 -7.74 -24.14
CA LEU A 304 15.37 -8.80 -23.17
C LEU A 304 13.88 -8.90 -22.78
N GLU A 305 13.01 -9.00 -23.79
CA GLU A 305 11.55 -8.91 -23.62
C GLU A 305 11.00 -10.01 -22.69
N ALA A 306 11.54 -11.24 -22.73
CA ALA A 306 11.09 -12.32 -21.87
C ALA A 306 11.49 -12.05 -20.41
N LEU A 307 12.75 -11.64 -20.21
CA LEU A 307 13.28 -11.36 -18.89
C LEU A 307 12.59 -10.17 -18.24
N GLN A 308 12.42 -9.06 -18.97
CA GLN A 308 11.71 -7.88 -18.46
C GLN A 308 10.26 -8.21 -18.10
N LEU A 309 9.56 -8.99 -18.93
CA LEU A 309 8.18 -9.40 -18.63
C LEU A 309 8.11 -10.30 -17.38
N HIS A 310 9.04 -11.25 -17.22
CA HIS A 310 9.08 -12.10 -16.04
C HIS A 310 9.42 -11.31 -14.77
N ASN A 311 10.49 -10.50 -14.81
CA ASN A 311 10.93 -9.65 -13.70
C ASN A 311 9.85 -8.64 -13.29
N GLY A 312 9.04 -8.16 -14.24
CA GLY A 312 7.90 -7.28 -13.97
C GLY A 312 6.75 -7.92 -13.18
N THR A 313 6.77 -9.23 -12.96
CA THR A 313 5.75 -9.99 -12.19
C THR A 313 6.27 -10.50 -10.84
N ILE A 314 7.45 -10.02 -10.44
CA ILE A 314 8.11 -10.31 -9.17
C ILE A 314 8.44 -8.98 -8.51
N TYR A 315 7.88 -8.76 -7.33
CA TYR A 315 7.82 -7.44 -6.71
C TYR A 315 8.81 -7.39 -5.54
N LYS A 316 10.11 -7.28 -5.87
CA LYS A 316 11.16 -7.15 -4.85
C LYS A 316 11.28 -5.73 -4.34
N TRP A 317 11.45 -5.53 -3.02
CA TRP A 317 11.60 -4.19 -2.44
C TRP A 317 12.81 -3.40 -2.98
N ASN A 318 13.90 -4.10 -3.31
CA ASN A 318 14.94 -3.59 -4.20
C ASN A 318 14.97 -4.49 -5.43
N ARG A 319 14.80 -3.92 -6.63
CA ARG A 319 14.69 -4.67 -7.88
C ARG A 319 15.88 -4.37 -8.80
N ALA A 320 16.52 -5.43 -9.27
CA ALA A 320 17.52 -5.31 -10.34
C ALA A 320 16.81 -5.09 -11.68
N CYS A 321 17.22 -4.05 -12.41
CA CYS A 321 16.59 -3.65 -13.65
C CYS A 321 17.63 -3.52 -14.77
N TYR A 322 17.24 -4.02 -15.95
CA TYR A 322 17.96 -3.84 -17.21
C TYR A 322 17.27 -2.77 -18.04
N GLY A 323 18.03 -1.79 -18.51
CA GLY A 323 17.56 -0.73 -19.41
C GLY A 323 18.45 -0.58 -20.64
N ILE A 324 17.98 0.21 -21.61
CA ILE A 324 18.76 0.65 -22.76
C ILE A 324 18.56 2.15 -22.93
N SER A 325 19.64 2.92 -22.87
CA SER A 325 19.67 4.37 -23.10
C SER A 325 20.55 4.66 -24.32
N ASN A 326 20.02 5.39 -25.31
CA ASN A 326 20.76 5.73 -26.53
C ASN A 326 21.41 4.53 -27.25
N GLY A 327 20.79 3.34 -27.14
CA GLY A 327 21.29 2.09 -27.73
C GLY A 327 22.36 1.36 -26.89
N VAL A 328 22.72 1.88 -25.72
CA VAL A 328 23.69 1.27 -24.78
C VAL A 328 22.92 0.64 -23.61
N PRO A 329 23.22 -0.62 -23.24
CA PRO A 329 22.57 -1.25 -22.10
C PRO A 329 23.11 -0.70 -20.77
N HIS A 330 22.26 -0.61 -19.75
CA HIS A 330 22.64 -0.19 -18.40
C HIS A 330 21.92 -1.01 -17.35
N LEU A 331 22.51 -1.05 -16.15
CA LEU A 331 21.93 -1.69 -14.97
C LEU A 331 21.53 -0.64 -13.95
N ARG A 332 20.42 -0.87 -13.26
CA ARG A 332 19.98 -0.01 -12.17
C ARG A 332 19.35 -0.81 -11.04
N ILE A 333 19.42 -0.26 -9.84
CA ILE A 333 18.63 -0.70 -8.69
C ILE A 333 17.42 0.22 -8.60
N GLU A 334 16.25 -0.38 -8.46
CA GLU A 334 15.00 0.31 -8.18
C GLU A 334 14.58 0.02 -6.74
N ASN A 335 14.55 1.05 -5.91
CA ASN A 335 14.08 1.03 -4.53
C ASN A 335 12.57 1.30 -4.51
N ARG A 336 11.79 0.29 -4.15
CA ARG A 336 10.31 0.30 -4.23
C ARG A 336 9.62 0.39 -2.86
N TYR A 337 10.37 0.30 -1.76
CA TYR A 337 9.78 0.29 -0.42
C TYR A 337 9.47 1.71 0.10
N LEU A 338 9.95 2.77 -0.55
CA LEU A 338 9.66 4.14 -0.16
C LEU A 338 8.20 4.53 -0.49
N PRO A 339 7.45 5.08 0.49
CA PRO A 339 6.08 5.51 0.24
C PRO A 339 6.04 6.83 -0.52
N SER A 340 4.92 7.04 -1.20
CA SER A 340 4.58 8.35 -1.76
C SER A 340 4.33 9.38 -0.64
N GLY A 341 4.77 10.61 -0.87
CA GLY A 341 4.50 11.80 -0.09
C GLY A 341 5.15 11.87 1.31
N PRO A 342 4.62 12.74 2.19
CA PRO A 342 3.41 13.55 1.98
C PRO A 342 3.66 14.83 1.16
N THR A 343 4.91 15.20 0.88
CA THR A 343 5.28 16.33 0.01
C THR A 343 6.44 16.01 -0.93
N VAL A 344 6.60 16.83 -1.97
CA VAL A 344 7.70 16.70 -2.92
C VAL A 344 9.08 16.85 -2.26
N ILE A 345 9.23 17.81 -1.34
CA ILE A 345 10.49 17.94 -0.60
C ILE A 345 10.75 16.72 0.28
N ASP A 346 9.69 16.12 0.85
CA ASP A 346 9.82 14.91 1.64
C ASP A 346 10.32 13.71 0.80
N GLU A 347 9.85 13.58 -0.44
CA GLU A 347 10.22 12.54 -1.41
C GLU A 347 11.65 12.71 -1.93
N ILE A 348 12.02 13.93 -2.35
CA ILE A 348 13.37 14.22 -2.84
C ILE A 348 14.41 14.10 -1.71
N SER A 349 14.05 14.44 -0.47
CA SER A 349 14.90 14.18 0.70
C SER A 349 15.14 12.69 0.94
N ASN A 350 14.11 11.85 0.77
CA ASN A 350 14.26 10.39 0.88
C ASN A 350 15.21 9.85 -0.21
N LEU A 351 15.04 10.32 -1.45
CA LEU A 351 15.91 9.96 -2.58
C LEU A 351 17.36 10.38 -2.33
N ALA A 352 17.60 11.62 -1.92
CA ALA A 352 18.95 12.14 -1.65
C ALA A 352 19.65 11.37 -0.51
N PHE A 353 18.92 11.02 0.54
CA PHE A 353 19.45 10.20 1.64
C PHE A 353 19.85 8.81 1.18
N TRP A 354 18.98 8.12 0.42
CA TRP A 354 19.30 6.81 -0.13
C TRP A 354 20.48 6.87 -1.11
N VAL A 355 20.48 7.83 -2.05
CA VAL A 355 21.55 7.99 -3.03
C VAL A 355 22.89 8.33 -2.36
N GLY A 356 22.89 9.18 -1.34
CA GLY A 356 24.10 9.48 -0.58
C GLY A 356 24.69 8.24 0.08
N LEU A 357 23.85 7.41 0.70
CA LEU A 357 24.28 6.15 1.31
C LEU A 357 24.81 5.14 0.29
N MET A 358 24.14 4.99 -0.85
CA MET A 358 24.60 4.13 -1.95
C MET A 358 25.98 4.54 -2.47
N ASN A 359 26.29 5.84 -2.44
CA ASN A 359 27.57 6.39 -2.88
C ASN A 359 28.63 6.49 -1.77
N ASN A 360 28.39 5.88 -0.60
CA ASN A 360 29.36 5.84 0.50
C ASN A 360 29.35 4.50 1.25
N MET A 361 29.29 3.38 0.52
CA MET A 361 29.42 2.06 1.12
C MET A 361 30.83 1.87 1.75
N PRO A 362 30.92 1.49 3.04
CA PRO A 362 32.21 1.21 3.68
C PRO A 362 32.97 0.03 3.04
N GLU A 363 34.28 0.18 2.88
CA GLU A 363 35.14 -0.84 2.23
C GLU A 363 35.07 -2.22 2.88
N LYS A 364 34.80 -2.29 4.19
CA LYS A 364 34.68 -3.56 4.93
C LYS A 364 33.60 -4.49 4.37
N TYR A 365 32.60 -3.96 3.68
CA TYR A 365 31.50 -4.75 3.11
C TYR A 365 31.79 -5.30 1.71
N LEU A 366 32.72 -4.68 0.96
CA LEU A 366 33.06 -5.09 -0.40
C LEU A 366 33.47 -6.56 -0.44
N GLY A 367 32.70 -7.39 -1.16
CA GLY A 367 32.94 -8.83 -1.31
C GLY A 367 32.80 -9.65 -0.02
N ASN A 368 32.39 -9.07 1.10
CA ASN A 368 32.41 -9.70 2.44
C ASN A 368 31.01 -9.98 3.02
N TRP A 369 29.96 -9.99 2.18
CA TRP A 369 28.57 -10.18 2.60
C TRP A 369 28.29 -11.47 3.36
N GLY A 370 29.10 -12.52 3.16
CA GLY A 370 28.98 -13.78 3.89
C GLY A 370 29.23 -13.67 5.41
N GLN A 371 29.80 -12.55 5.89
CA GLN A 371 29.99 -12.28 7.32
C GLN A 371 28.80 -11.57 7.98
N ILE A 372 27.84 -11.09 7.17
CA ILE A 372 26.65 -10.37 7.65
C ILE A 372 25.47 -11.33 7.55
N HIS A 373 24.76 -11.52 8.66
CA HIS A 373 23.55 -12.33 8.67
C HIS A 373 22.44 -11.62 7.90
N PHE A 374 22.02 -12.21 6.78
CA PHE A 374 20.94 -11.67 5.95
C PHE A 374 19.63 -11.54 6.75
N GLU A 375 19.40 -12.47 7.67
CA GLU A 375 18.22 -12.51 8.55
C GLU A 375 18.15 -11.28 9.45
N GLU A 376 19.27 -10.76 9.97
CA GLU A 376 19.29 -9.55 10.79
C GLU A 376 18.87 -8.32 9.98
N VAL A 377 19.34 -8.22 8.74
CA VAL A 377 18.97 -7.14 7.81
C VAL A 377 17.49 -7.22 7.44
N LYS A 378 17.01 -8.42 7.14
CA LYS A 378 15.58 -8.67 6.89
C LYS A 378 14.74 -8.34 8.12
N GLU A 379 15.19 -8.71 9.31
CA GLU A 379 14.50 -8.41 10.56
C GLU A 379 14.43 -6.89 10.80
N ASN A 380 15.52 -6.14 10.58
CA ASN A 380 15.53 -4.67 10.63
C ASN A 380 14.49 -4.06 9.69
N PHE A 381 14.35 -4.60 8.47
CA PHE A 381 13.35 -4.13 7.51
C PHE A 381 11.92 -4.29 8.01
N TYR A 382 11.56 -5.46 8.53
CA TYR A 382 10.20 -5.68 9.05
C TYR A 382 9.95 -4.95 10.37
N LYS A 383 10.96 -4.80 11.23
CA LYS A 383 10.89 -3.94 12.43
C LYS A 383 10.62 -2.48 12.04
N ALA A 384 11.32 -1.96 11.03
CA ALA A 384 11.10 -0.62 10.50
C ALA A 384 9.71 -0.46 9.90
N ALA A 385 9.25 -1.43 9.10
CA ALA A 385 7.93 -1.41 8.51
C ALA A 385 6.82 -1.40 9.58
N ASN A 386 6.99 -2.13 10.68
CA ASN A 386 6.00 -2.21 11.75
C ASN A 386 6.05 -0.97 12.68
N TRP A 387 7.23 -0.59 13.17
CA TRP A 387 7.40 0.43 14.23
C TRP A 387 7.85 1.80 13.73
N GLY A 388 8.24 1.93 12.46
CA GLY A 388 8.81 3.16 11.91
C GLY A 388 10.08 3.58 12.67
N ILE A 389 10.27 4.89 12.84
CA ILE A 389 11.46 5.48 13.49
C ILE A 389 11.65 5.04 14.95
N GLN A 390 10.65 4.39 15.56
CA GLN A 390 10.69 3.87 16.92
C GLN A 390 11.30 2.47 17.02
N SER A 391 11.70 1.86 15.90
CA SER A 391 12.29 0.51 15.87
C SER A 391 13.69 0.46 16.48
N GLY A 392 14.01 -0.65 17.15
CA GLY A 392 15.40 -1.05 17.42
C GLY A 392 16.02 -1.78 16.22
N MET A 393 17.30 -1.54 15.96
CA MET A 393 18.05 -2.06 14.81
C MET A 393 19.33 -2.75 15.27
N VAL A 394 19.72 -3.82 14.57
CA VAL A 394 21.05 -4.41 14.66
C VAL A 394 21.91 -3.85 13.54
N TRP A 395 23.02 -3.19 13.88
CA TRP A 395 23.98 -2.66 12.92
C TRP A 395 25.40 -3.02 13.36
N ASP A 396 26.15 -3.73 12.51
CA ASP A 396 27.49 -4.23 12.85
C ASP A 396 27.54 -5.01 14.18
N GLY A 397 26.55 -5.87 14.41
CA GLY A 397 26.43 -6.67 15.64
C GLY A 397 26.06 -5.86 16.89
N LYS A 398 25.74 -4.58 16.78
CA LYS A 398 25.30 -3.72 17.89
C LYS A 398 23.82 -3.40 17.78
N LEU A 399 23.11 -3.53 18.90
CA LEU A 399 21.74 -3.06 19.02
C LEU A 399 21.73 -1.55 19.28
N MET A 400 20.94 -0.81 18.52
CA MET A 400 20.73 0.64 18.67
C MET A 400 19.33 1.03 18.19
N SER A 401 18.84 2.21 18.57
CA SER A 401 17.60 2.72 18.00
C SER A 401 17.81 3.14 16.54
N ALA A 402 16.76 3.07 15.72
CA ALA A 402 16.80 3.56 14.35
C ALA A 402 17.20 5.04 14.28
N ARG A 403 16.72 5.85 15.24
CA ARG A 403 17.10 7.25 15.38
C ARG A 403 18.60 7.44 15.56
N GLU A 404 19.22 6.74 16.52
CA GLU A 404 20.67 6.81 16.76
C GLU A 404 21.45 6.37 15.52
N LEU A 405 21.05 5.24 14.92
CA LEU A 405 21.67 4.76 13.68
C LEU A 405 21.62 5.81 12.55
N ILE A 406 20.46 6.46 12.39
CA ILE A 406 20.27 7.50 11.36
C ILE A 406 21.12 8.73 11.65
N LEU A 407 21.01 9.30 12.86
CA LEU A 407 21.67 10.56 13.22
C LEU A 407 23.19 10.42 13.31
N ASP A 408 23.66 9.35 13.94
CA ASP A 408 25.07 9.23 14.34
C ASP A 408 25.93 8.55 13.27
N ILE A 409 25.33 7.75 12.39
CA ILE A 409 26.07 6.94 11.39
C ILE A 409 25.61 7.26 9.97
N LEU A 410 24.33 7.09 9.67
CA LEU A 410 23.86 7.09 8.28
C LEU A 410 23.77 8.48 7.67
N LEU A 411 23.36 9.51 8.41
CA LEU A 411 23.31 10.89 7.91
C LEU A 411 24.70 11.44 7.56
N PRO A 412 25.72 11.32 8.44
CA PRO A 412 27.10 11.67 8.08
C PRO A 412 27.57 10.90 6.84
N MET A 413 27.32 9.59 6.80
CA MET A 413 27.70 8.73 5.67
C MET A 413 27.02 9.15 4.36
N SER A 414 25.73 9.47 4.39
CA SER A 414 24.97 9.95 3.25
C SER A 414 25.55 11.26 2.71
N ARG A 415 25.83 12.21 3.61
CA ARG A 415 26.41 13.52 3.28
C ARG A 415 27.73 13.35 2.55
N GLU A 416 28.63 12.53 3.08
CA GLU A 416 29.92 12.24 2.44
C GLU A 416 29.74 11.64 1.03
N GLY A 417 28.79 10.72 0.84
CA GLY A 417 28.51 10.13 -0.47
C GLY A 417 28.01 11.15 -1.50
N LEU A 418 27.14 12.08 -1.10
CA LEU A 418 26.69 13.16 -1.96
C LEU A 418 27.83 14.14 -2.30
N VAL A 419 28.68 14.48 -1.33
CA VAL A 419 29.87 15.32 -1.57
C VAL A 419 30.83 14.63 -2.54
N LYS A 420 31.07 13.32 -2.40
CA LYS A 420 31.90 12.54 -3.33
C LYS A 420 31.40 12.57 -4.78
N LYS A 421 30.09 12.73 -4.98
CA LYS A 421 29.47 12.88 -6.32
C LYS A 421 29.36 14.32 -6.80
N GLY A 422 29.91 15.28 -6.06
CA GLY A 422 29.92 16.69 -6.46
C GLY A 422 28.51 17.29 -6.50
N ILE A 423 27.63 16.85 -5.60
CA ILE A 423 26.31 17.44 -5.42
C ILE A 423 26.44 18.79 -4.73
N ASP A 424 25.61 19.75 -5.14
CA ASP A 424 25.62 21.10 -4.59
C ASP A 424 25.38 21.09 -3.08
N SER A 425 26.26 21.75 -2.32
CA SER A 425 26.19 21.75 -0.85
C SER A 425 24.87 22.28 -0.31
N ALA A 426 24.26 23.24 -1.00
CA ALA A 426 22.95 23.79 -0.65
C ALA A 426 21.84 22.73 -0.73
N ASP A 427 21.87 21.86 -1.74
CA ASP A 427 20.92 20.75 -1.85
C ASP A 427 21.19 19.69 -0.79
N ILE A 428 22.46 19.37 -0.51
CA ILE A 428 22.83 18.43 0.56
C ILE A 428 22.29 18.92 1.91
N ASP A 429 22.56 20.17 2.28
CA ASP A 429 22.15 20.75 3.55
C ASP A 429 20.63 20.80 3.70
N ARG A 430 19.94 21.27 2.65
CA ARG A 430 18.47 21.38 2.64
C ARG A 430 17.82 20.01 2.73
N LEU A 431 18.23 19.05 1.90
CA LEU A 431 17.55 17.77 1.77
C LEU A 431 17.84 16.83 2.93
N LEU A 432 19.11 16.74 3.38
CA LEU A 432 19.45 15.93 4.55
C LEU A 432 18.99 16.56 5.85
N GLY A 433 18.87 17.90 5.91
CA GLY A 433 18.28 18.60 7.06
C GLY A 433 16.83 18.18 7.34
N VAL A 434 16.05 17.84 6.30
CA VAL A 434 14.69 17.28 6.48
C VAL A 434 14.72 15.92 7.17
N ILE A 435 15.65 15.04 6.79
CA ILE A 435 15.79 13.71 7.39
C ILE A 435 16.29 13.82 8.84
N GLU A 436 17.27 14.68 9.08
CA GLU A 436 17.77 15.00 10.42
C GLU A 436 16.66 15.54 11.33
N ALA A 437 15.85 16.49 10.84
CA ALA A 437 14.76 17.07 11.61
C ALA A 437 13.66 16.05 11.94
N ARG A 438 13.29 15.18 10.98
CA ARG A 438 12.36 14.07 11.23
C ARG A 438 12.88 13.11 12.30
N ALA A 439 14.13 12.68 12.20
CA ALA A 439 14.74 11.76 13.15
C ALA A 439 14.92 12.40 14.54
N THR A 440 15.29 13.69 14.60
CA THR A 440 15.48 14.42 15.85
C THR A 440 14.16 14.62 16.60
N THR A 441 13.09 14.98 15.89
CA THR A 441 11.78 15.30 16.47
C THR A 441 10.82 14.11 16.56
N TYR A 442 11.19 12.95 15.99
CA TYR A 442 10.30 11.80 15.76
C TYR A 442 9.06 12.13 14.91
N ARG A 443 9.05 13.25 14.16
CA ARG A 443 7.92 13.65 13.31
C ARG A 443 8.10 13.15 11.88
N THR A 444 7.86 11.86 11.67
CA THR A 444 7.75 11.25 10.32
C THR A 444 6.31 11.38 9.77
N GLY A 445 6.12 11.05 8.49
CA GLY A 445 4.80 11.01 7.84
C GLY A 445 3.79 10.18 8.64
N THR A 446 4.17 8.94 8.95
CA THR A 446 3.38 8.06 9.81
C THR A 446 3.07 8.64 11.18
N ARG A 447 4.04 9.26 11.85
CA ARG A 447 3.82 9.82 13.19
C ARG A 447 2.84 10.99 13.16
N TRP A 448 2.93 11.84 12.13
CA TRP A 448 1.96 12.92 11.95
C TRP A 448 0.56 12.38 11.66
N ILE A 449 0.41 11.41 10.76
CA ILE A 449 -0.89 10.78 10.43
C ILE A 449 -1.53 10.19 11.68
N VAL A 450 -0.79 9.37 12.45
CA VAL A 450 -1.33 8.69 13.65
C VAL A 450 -1.74 9.69 14.74
N ASN A 451 -0.88 10.68 15.03
CA ASN A 451 -1.19 11.65 16.08
C ASN A 451 -2.40 12.51 15.70
N SER A 452 -2.41 13.02 14.47
CA SER A 452 -3.51 13.82 13.92
C SER A 452 -4.82 13.02 13.88
N TYR A 453 -4.78 11.77 13.43
CA TYR A 453 -5.93 10.88 13.42
C TYR A 453 -6.50 10.69 14.84
N ARG A 454 -5.66 10.36 15.82
CA ARG A 454 -6.09 10.17 17.22
C ARG A 454 -6.70 11.42 17.82
N LYS A 455 -6.16 12.59 17.48
CA LYS A 455 -6.67 13.87 17.94
C LYS A 455 -8.07 14.17 17.39
N LEU A 456 -8.29 13.93 16.09
CA LEU A 456 -9.60 14.04 15.45
C LEU A 456 -10.62 13.02 16.03
N ARG A 457 -10.17 11.80 16.30
CA ARG A 457 -11.00 10.73 16.90
C ARG A 457 -11.60 11.06 18.27
N ASN A 458 -11.11 12.10 18.95
CA ASN A 458 -11.70 12.57 20.22
C ASN A 458 -13.07 13.22 20.04
N LYS A 459 -13.37 13.75 18.85
CA LYS A 459 -14.61 14.48 18.54
C LYS A 459 -15.39 13.91 17.36
N ARG A 460 -14.72 13.14 16.50
CA ARG A 460 -15.28 12.56 15.28
C ARG A 460 -15.25 11.05 15.30
N ASP A 461 -16.16 10.44 14.53
CA ASP A 461 -16.12 9.01 14.31
C ASP A 461 -14.94 8.60 13.40
N ARG A 462 -14.82 7.30 13.12
CA ARG A 462 -13.73 6.73 12.33
C ARG A 462 -13.67 7.34 10.94
N GLU A 463 -14.79 7.28 10.25
CA GLU A 463 -14.93 7.68 8.86
C GLU A 463 -14.64 9.17 8.72
N GLU A 464 -15.28 9.99 9.54
CA GLU A 464 -15.08 11.44 9.56
C GLU A 464 -13.65 11.84 9.84
N SER A 465 -12.99 11.16 10.78
CA SER A 465 -11.60 11.46 11.12
C SER A 465 -10.64 11.15 9.98
N THR A 466 -10.89 10.08 9.22
CA THR A 466 -10.05 9.76 8.06
C THR A 466 -10.23 10.72 6.89
N VAL A 467 -11.47 11.15 6.63
CA VAL A 467 -11.80 12.18 5.64
C VAL A 467 -11.19 13.53 6.03
N ALA A 468 -11.39 13.95 7.28
CA ALA A 468 -10.82 15.18 7.81
C ALA A 468 -9.29 15.18 7.74
N LEU A 469 -8.66 14.07 8.12
CA LEU A 469 -7.21 13.92 8.02
C LEU A 469 -6.71 14.03 6.58
N THR A 470 -7.44 13.46 5.62
CA THR A 470 -7.10 13.54 4.18
C THR A 470 -7.23 14.98 3.67
N ALA A 471 -8.27 15.70 4.08
CA ALA A 471 -8.47 17.11 3.73
C ALA A 471 -7.39 18.02 4.32
N ILE A 472 -7.04 17.82 5.59
CA ILE A 472 -5.98 18.58 6.25
C ILE A 472 -4.63 18.27 5.61
N MET A 473 -4.34 16.99 5.32
CA MET A 473 -3.13 16.58 4.58
C MET A 473 -3.04 17.28 3.23
N TYR A 474 -4.16 17.35 2.47
CA TYR A 474 -4.24 18.09 1.21
C TYR A 474 -3.88 19.57 1.37
N ASN A 475 -4.40 20.24 2.40
CA ASN A 475 -4.09 21.65 2.63
C ASN A 475 -2.64 21.87 3.06
N ARG A 476 -2.11 21.00 3.94
CA ARG A 476 -0.74 21.09 4.44
C ARG A 476 0.29 20.87 3.33
N ARG A 477 0.07 19.91 2.43
CA ARG A 477 0.99 19.69 1.28
C ARG A 477 1.08 20.89 0.35
N LEU A 478 0.01 21.68 0.19
CA LEU A 478 0.03 22.87 -0.67
C LEU A 478 0.97 23.96 -0.15
N THR A 479 1.30 23.95 1.14
CA THR A 479 2.30 24.87 1.72
C THR A 479 3.72 24.57 1.25
N GLY A 480 3.98 23.36 0.72
CA GLY A 480 5.30 22.91 0.30
C GLY A 480 6.28 22.62 1.45
N LYS A 481 5.86 22.80 2.71
CA LYS A 481 6.68 22.51 3.88
C LYS A 481 6.82 21.00 4.11
N PRO A 482 7.99 20.52 4.56
CA PRO A 482 8.18 19.11 4.91
C PRO A 482 7.34 18.73 6.13
N VAL A 483 6.99 17.44 6.24
CA VAL A 483 6.04 16.97 7.27
C VAL A 483 6.48 17.21 8.72
N HIS A 484 7.78 17.27 8.99
CA HIS A 484 8.28 17.51 10.35
C HIS A 484 7.94 18.91 10.88
N GLU A 485 7.65 19.86 9.97
CA GLU A 485 7.19 21.22 10.28
C GLU A 485 5.65 21.32 10.40
N TRP A 486 4.92 20.24 10.13
CA TRP A 486 3.47 20.27 10.23
C TRP A 486 3.05 20.15 11.69
N GLU A 487 2.18 21.07 12.11
CA GLU A 487 1.44 20.91 13.35
C GLU A 487 0.42 19.77 13.21
N GLU A 488 0.09 19.14 14.34
CA GLU A 488 -0.94 18.10 14.38
C GLU A 488 -2.30 18.70 14.00
N ALA A 489 -3.13 17.91 13.33
CA ALA A 489 -4.47 18.34 12.90
C ALA A 489 -5.31 18.89 14.06
N GLU A 490 -5.98 20.02 13.83
CA GLU A 490 -6.95 20.60 14.76
C GLU A 490 -8.39 20.35 14.29
N GLU A 491 -9.30 20.17 15.26
CA GLU A 491 -10.72 19.97 14.96
C GLU A 491 -11.31 21.13 14.15
N SER A 492 -10.88 22.36 14.45
CA SER A 492 -11.35 23.58 13.77
C SER A 492 -11.05 23.57 12.27
N GLU A 493 -10.02 22.84 11.83
CA GLU A 493 -9.70 22.70 10.39
C GLU A 493 -10.69 21.78 9.66
N ALA A 494 -11.49 21.00 10.41
CA ALA A 494 -12.44 20.03 9.87
C ALA A 494 -13.91 20.47 10.01
N GLU A 495 -14.19 21.60 10.68
CA GLU A 495 -15.56 22.06 10.98
C GLU A 495 -16.38 22.33 9.71
N GLU A 496 -15.76 22.88 8.67
CA GLU A 496 -16.42 23.23 7.40
C GLU A 496 -16.39 22.11 6.35
N LEU A 497 -15.87 20.92 6.70
CA LEU A 497 -15.74 19.84 5.71
C LEU A 497 -17.09 19.20 5.38
N GLU A 498 -17.39 19.18 4.07
CA GLU A 498 -18.48 18.39 3.52
C GLU A 498 -18.04 16.90 3.52
N ILE A 499 -18.71 16.06 4.34
CA ILE A 499 -18.39 14.62 4.46
C ILE A 499 -19.52 13.79 3.87
N GLN A 500 -19.27 12.95 2.88
CA GLN A 500 -20.33 12.15 2.30
C GLN A 500 -20.70 10.94 3.18
N TYR A 501 -22.00 10.68 3.30
CA TYR A 501 -22.57 9.62 4.12
C TYR A 501 -23.54 8.81 3.26
N ASP A 502 -23.02 7.83 2.52
CA ASP A 502 -23.83 7.14 1.50
C ASP A 502 -24.22 5.74 1.88
N VAL A 503 -23.36 4.98 2.56
CA VAL A 503 -23.53 3.54 2.72
C VAL A 503 -23.51 3.12 4.19
N VAL A 504 -24.14 1.98 4.47
CA VAL A 504 -24.27 1.41 5.81
C VAL A 504 -22.92 1.20 6.49
N SER A 505 -21.89 0.75 5.76
CA SER A 505 -20.56 0.49 6.31
C SER A 505 -19.88 1.71 6.92
N ASN A 506 -20.30 2.93 6.56
CA ASN A 506 -19.75 4.17 7.11
C ASN A 506 -20.15 4.40 8.58
N PHE A 507 -21.23 3.77 9.04
CA PHE A 507 -21.81 3.99 10.36
C PHE A 507 -22.08 2.73 11.17
N MET A 508 -22.13 1.56 10.52
CA MET A 508 -22.39 0.32 11.24
C MET A 508 -21.36 0.11 12.34
N THR A 509 -21.81 -0.44 13.46
CA THR A 509 -20.91 -0.93 14.49
C THR A 509 -20.36 -2.29 14.06
N THR A 510 -19.03 -2.42 14.09
CA THR A 510 -18.32 -3.67 13.73
C THR A 510 -17.66 -4.35 14.92
N ASP A 511 -17.57 -3.68 16.07
CA ASP A 511 -17.19 -4.30 17.35
C ASP A 511 -18.45 -4.91 17.96
N LEU A 512 -18.75 -6.14 17.55
CA LEU A 512 -20.00 -6.81 17.83
C LEU A 512 -19.92 -7.62 19.13
N VAL A 513 -20.98 -7.53 19.92
CA VAL A 513 -21.25 -8.48 21.00
C VAL A 513 -22.34 -9.40 20.51
N THR A 514 -22.04 -10.70 20.43
CA THR A 514 -22.94 -11.74 19.93
C THR A 514 -23.13 -12.86 20.95
N VAL A 515 -24.16 -13.68 20.75
CA VAL A 515 -24.43 -14.90 21.53
C VAL A 515 -24.71 -16.07 20.61
N ARG A 516 -24.66 -17.29 21.16
CA ARG A 516 -25.01 -18.54 20.48
C ARG A 516 -26.47 -18.90 20.73
N GLU A 517 -27.05 -19.70 19.84
CA GLU A 517 -28.44 -20.17 19.92
C GLU A 517 -28.75 -20.86 21.26
N ASN A 518 -27.78 -21.58 21.82
CA ASN A 518 -27.94 -22.35 23.06
C ASN A 518 -27.52 -21.59 24.33
N ASP A 519 -27.12 -20.31 24.22
CA ASP A 519 -26.81 -19.51 25.41
C ASP A 519 -28.10 -19.23 26.19
N ILE A 520 -28.03 -19.32 27.53
CA ILE A 520 -29.19 -19.13 28.40
C ILE A 520 -29.70 -17.68 28.30
N ALA A 521 -31.00 -17.50 28.17
CA ALA A 521 -31.66 -16.20 28.01
C ALA A 521 -31.32 -15.20 29.15
N GLU A 522 -31.10 -15.69 30.37
CA GLU A 522 -30.62 -14.86 31.50
C GLU A 522 -29.22 -14.29 31.23
N LEU A 523 -28.30 -15.09 30.68
CA LEU A 523 -26.97 -14.61 30.30
C LEU A 523 -27.07 -13.54 29.21
N VAL A 524 -27.92 -13.75 28.20
CA VAL A 524 -28.21 -12.76 27.15
C VAL A 524 -28.64 -11.44 27.79
N LEU A 525 -29.57 -11.46 28.75
CA LEU A 525 -30.05 -10.26 29.44
C LEU A 525 -28.91 -9.56 30.20
N LYS A 526 -28.08 -10.33 30.91
CA LYS A 526 -26.93 -9.80 31.66
C LYS A 526 -25.89 -9.15 30.74
N ILE A 527 -25.59 -9.77 29.59
CA ILE A 527 -24.71 -9.18 28.57
C ILE A 527 -25.27 -7.84 28.09
N MET A 528 -26.57 -7.79 27.78
CA MET A 528 -27.24 -6.55 27.34
C MET A 528 -27.19 -5.45 28.41
N GLU A 529 -27.32 -5.80 29.70
CA GLU A 529 -27.18 -4.87 30.82
C GLU A 529 -25.74 -4.37 30.99
N TRP A 530 -24.76 -5.29 31.03
CA TRP A 530 -23.35 -4.95 31.23
C TRP A 530 -22.77 -4.10 30.10
N ARG A 531 -23.18 -4.36 28.86
CA ARG A 531 -22.74 -3.61 27.68
C ARG A 531 -23.64 -2.41 27.35
N ASN A 532 -24.74 -2.24 28.07
CA ASN A 532 -25.74 -1.21 27.85
C ASN A 532 -26.24 -1.17 26.38
N ILE A 533 -26.60 -2.33 25.86
CA ILE A 533 -27.09 -2.53 24.48
C ILE A 533 -28.53 -3.03 24.48
N ARG A 534 -29.29 -2.69 23.42
CA ARG A 534 -30.71 -3.02 23.26
C ARG A 534 -30.98 -4.17 22.28
N HIS A 535 -29.96 -4.53 21.51
CA HIS A 535 -30.03 -5.51 20.44
C HIS A 535 -28.82 -6.43 20.54
N LEU A 536 -29.04 -7.72 20.38
CA LEU A 536 -27.97 -8.72 20.42
C LEU A 536 -28.16 -9.72 19.28
N PRO A 537 -27.27 -9.72 18.28
CA PRO A 537 -27.28 -10.75 17.25
C PRO A 537 -26.97 -12.13 17.82
N VAL A 538 -27.62 -13.15 17.26
CA VAL A 538 -27.35 -14.56 17.52
C VAL A 538 -26.67 -15.13 16.30
N GLU A 539 -25.53 -15.80 16.46
CA GLU A 539 -24.75 -16.37 15.35
C GLU A 539 -24.19 -17.75 15.70
N ASP A 540 -23.91 -18.56 14.68
CA ASP A 540 -23.20 -19.83 14.85
C ASP A 540 -21.67 -19.68 14.84
N ASN A 541 -20.97 -20.79 15.06
CA ASN A 541 -19.51 -20.84 15.12
C ASN A 541 -18.82 -20.35 13.83
N ASP A 542 -19.55 -20.31 12.71
CA ASP A 542 -19.06 -19.85 11.41
C ASP A 542 -19.37 -18.36 11.19
N GLY A 543 -19.91 -17.65 12.19
CA GLY A 543 -20.27 -16.23 12.09
C GLY A 543 -21.56 -15.98 11.30
N THR A 544 -22.32 -17.03 10.99
CA THR A 544 -23.59 -16.89 10.26
C THR A 544 -24.68 -16.41 11.20
N LEU A 545 -25.39 -15.34 10.82
CA LEU A 545 -26.52 -14.80 11.57
C LEU A 545 -27.66 -15.83 11.65
N LYS A 546 -28.08 -16.17 12.87
CA LYS A 546 -29.23 -17.05 13.19
C LYS A 546 -30.46 -16.30 13.64
N GLY A 547 -30.27 -15.10 14.21
CA GLY A 547 -31.38 -14.27 14.64
C GLY A 547 -30.93 -13.01 15.35
N ILE A 548 -31.89 -12.24 15.85
CA ILE A 548 -31.63 -11.08 16.69
C ILE A 548 -32.54 -11.07 17.91
N ILE A 549 -32.00 -10.69 19.06
CA ILE A 549 -32.75 -10.52 20.30
C ILE A 549 -32.86 -9.04 20.62
N THR A 550 -34.07 -8.58 20.93
CA THR A 550 -34.30 -7.24 21.48
C THR A 550 -34.51 -7.33 22.98
N LYS A 551 -34.00 -6.35 23.72
CA LYS A 551 -34.07 -6.33 25.19
C LYS A 551 -35.52 -6.40 25.68
N ASN A 552 -36.45 -5.71 25.01
CA ASN A 552 -37.86 -5.70 25.39
C ASN A 552 -38.47 -7.09 25.27
N ARG A 553 -38.30 -7.77 24.12
CA ARG A 553 -38.79 -9.14 23.90
C ARG A 553 -38.21 -10.12 24.91
N LEU A 554 -36.93 -9.97 25.25
CA LEU A 554 -36.25 -10.81 26.23
C LEU A 554 -36.79 -10.62 27.65
N VAL A 555 -37.00 -9.38 28.07
CA VAL A 555 -37.58 -9.07 29.39
C VAL A 555 -39.03 -9.55 29.47
N GLU A 556 -39.83 -9.34 28.43
CA GLU A 556 -41.21 -9.83 28.34
C GLU A 556 -41.27 -11.36 28.46
N TYR A 557 -40.40 -12.07 27.73
CA TYR A 557 -40.33 -13.52 27.77
C TYR A 557 -39.94 -14.04 29.17
N LEU A 558 -38.88 -13.48 29.77
CA LEU A 558 -38.39 -13.93 31.08
C LEU A 558 -39.37 -13.60 32.22
N SER A 559 -40.17 -12.54 32.08
CA SER A 559 -41.15 -12.10 33.09
C SER A 559 -42.51 -12.82 32.99
N ALA A 560 -42.73 -13.65 31.96
CA ALA A 560 -43.98 -14.39 31.79
C ALA A 560 -44.12 -15.49 32.85
N GLU A 561 -45.33 -15.70 33.38
CA GLU A 561 -45.61 -16.78 34.32
C GLU A 561 -45.35 -18.16 33.66
N GLY A 562 -44.52 -18.98 34.29
CA GLY A 562 -44.13 -20.29 33.77
C GLY A 562 -42.95 -20.27 32.80
N SER A 563 -42.19 -19.17 32.73
CA SER A 563 -40.96 -19.09 31.93
C SER A 563 -39.95 -20.17 32.37
N ASP A 564 -39.37 -20.85 31.38
CA ASP A 564 -38.36 -21.88 31.63
C ASP A 564 -37.04 -21.22 32.08
N SER A 565 -36.57 -21.60 33.26
CA SER A 565 -35.26 -21.18 33.80
C SER A 565 -34.08 -21.54 32.91
N LEU A 566 -34.24 -22.50 32.01
CA LEU A 566 -33.23 -22.94 31.04
C LEU A 566 -33.54 -22.48 29.61
N ALA A 567 -34.48 -21.55 29.42
CA ALA A 567 -34.74 -20.96 28.12
C ALA A 567 -33.45 -20.37 27.52
N THR A 568 -33.32 -20.51 26.22
CA THR A 568 -32.12 -20.16 25.44
C THR A 568 -32.36 -18.95 24.55
N ALA A 569 -31.29 -18.44 23.95
CA ALA A 569 -31.35 -17.40 22.93
C ALA A 569 -32.30 -17.80 21.77
N ALA A 570 -32.27 -19.07 21.35
CA ALA A 570 -33.12 -19.58 20.28
C ALA A 570 -34.63 -19.47 20.59
N ASP A 571 -35.03 -19.64 21.85
CA ASP A 571 -36.44 -19.57 22.26
C ASP A 571 -37.02 -18.15 22.18
N VAL A 572 -36.14 -17.14 22.27
CA VAL A 572 -36.53 -15.73 22.38
C VAL A 572 -36.23 -14.93 21.11
N MET A 573 -35.26 -15.35 20.30
CA MET A 573 -34.82 -14.58 19.12
C MET A 573 -35.90 -14.40 18.06
N ASP A 574 -35.77 -13.34 17.28
CA ASP A 574 -36.33 -13.29 15.94
C ASP A 574 -35.36 -14.02 15.00
N ALA A 575 -35.78 -15.20 14.51
CA ALA A 575 -34.97 -16.06 13.65
C ALA A 575 -34.94 -15.59 12.18
N ASN A 576 -35.78 -14.62 11.80
CA ASN A 576 -35.80 -14.09 10.43
C ASN A 576 -35.71 -12.56 10.45
N PRO A 577 -34.62 -11.99 11.02
CA PRO A 577 -34.47 -10.55 11.06
C PRO A 577 -34.32 -10.00 9.66
N VAL A 578 -34.84 -8.79 9.44
CA VAL A 578 -34.55 -8.03 8.23
C VAL A 578 -33.08 -7.63 8.26
N ILE A 579 -32.34 -8.02 7.22
CA ILE A 579 -30.90 -7.75 7.08
C ILE A 579 -30.65 -6.67 6.03
N ILE A 580 -29.46 -6.09 6.08
CA ILE A 580 -28.96 -5.14 5.07
C ILE A 580 -27.52 -5.47 4.70
N LYS A 581 -27.03 -5.03 3.54
CA LYS A 581 -25.63 -5.19 3.14
C LYS A 581 -24.79 -3.97 3.52
N PRO A 582 -23.47 -4.12 3.74
CA PRO A 582 -22.55 -3.02 4.02
C PRO A 582 -22.59 -1.88 2.98
N ASN A 583 -22.74 -2.25 1.71
CA ASN A 583 -22.72 -1.32 0.58
C ASN A 583 -24.11 -0.76 0.20
N ASP A 584 -25.17 -1.15 0.92
CA ASP A 584 -26.50 -0.59 0.68
C ASP A 584 -26.54 0.88 1.11
N ASP A 585 -27.42 1.66 0.45
CA ASP A 585 -27.60 3.08 0.72
C ASP A 585 -28.13 3.31 2.15
N ILE A 586 -27.53 4.26 2.87
CA ILE A 586 -27.90 4.57 4.25
C ILE A 586 -29.32 5.12 4.37
N LYS A 587 -29.80 5.89 3.39
CA LYS A 587 -31.18 6.40 3.35
C LYS A 587 -32.15 5.25 3.10
N TYR A 588 -31.77 4.27 2.28
CA TYR A 588 -32.55 3.04 2.14
C TYR A 588 -32.64 2.29 3.47
N ALA A 589 -31.54 2.15 4.21
CA ALA A 589 -31.54 1.56 5.55
C ALA A 589 -32.50 2.30 6.49
N MET A 590 -32.46 3.64 6.50
CA MET A 590 -33.32 4.48 7.34
C MET A 590 -34.80 4.33 6.99
N LEU A 591 -35.14 4.34 5.70
CA LEU A 591 -36.51 4.12 5.22
C LEU A 591 -37.01 2.72 5.59
N LEU A 592 -36.19 1.70 5.37
CA LEU A 592 -36.51 0.32 5.72
C LEU A 592 -36.80 0.17 7.22
N MET A 593 -35.99 0.80 8.07
CA MET A 593 -36.20 0.81 9.52
C MET A 593 -37.50 1.51 9.92
N LEU A 594 -37.82 2.65 9.30
CA LEU A 594 -39.04 3.39 9.58
C LEU A 594 -40.30 2.64 9.12
N ASP A 595 -40.30 2.16 7.87
CA ASP A 595 -41.45 1.48 7.26
C ASP A 595 -41.82 0.18 7.98
N MET A 596 -40.79 -0.55 8.44
CA MET A 596 -40.97 -1.82 9.15
C MET A 596 -40.97 -1.68 10.68
N ASN A 597 -40.89 -0.44 11.21
CA ASN A 597 -40.81 -0.13 12.63
C ASN A 597 -39.69 -0.91 13.36
N LEU A 598 -38.52 -1.01 12.72
CA LEU A 598 -37.34 -1.69 13.23
C LEU A 598 -36.43 -0.69 13.93
N SER A 599 -35.89 -1.08 15.09
CA SER A 599 -34.90 -0.29 15.82
C SER A 599 -33.44 -0.71 15.51
N CYS A 600 -33.27 -1.74 14.69
CA CYS A 600 -31.98 -2.29 14.31
C CYS A 600 -32.06 -3.12 13.02
N LEU A 601 -30.99 -3.09 12.22
CA LEU A 601 -30.74 -4.00 11.10
C LEU A 601 -29.36 -4.68 11.30
N PRO A 602 -29.30 -6.01 11.38
CA PRO A 602 -28.06 -6.74 11.19
C PRO A 602 -27.50 -6.50 9.79
N VAL A 603 -26.18 -6.29 9.69
CA VAL A 603 -25.49 -6.10 8.43
C VAL A 603 -24.79 -7.41 8.06
N VAL A 604 -25.15 -7.97 6.91
CA VAL A 604 -24.71 -9.31 6.49
C VAL A 604 -24.07 -9.24 5.09
N GLU A 605 -22.91 -9.86 4.94
CA GLU A 605 -22.19 -10.01 3.66
C GLU A 605 -21.77 -11.48 3.51
N LYS A 606 -22.03 -12.09 2.35
CA LYS A 606 -21.75 -13.53 2.10
C LYS A 606 -22.25 -14.50 3.20
N ASN A 607 -23.41 -14.22 3.81
CA ASN A 607 -24.03 -14.94 4.94
C ASN A 607 -23.38 -14.73 6.32
N GLU A 608 -22.27 -13.98 6.41
CA GLU A 608 -21.64 -13.67 7.69
C GLU A 608 -22.17 -12.34 8.25
N LEU A 609 -22.34 -12.28 9.56
CA LEU A 609 -22.66 -11.05 10.28
C LEU A 609 -21.41 -10.15 10.35
N VAL A 610 -21.43 -9.02 9.66
CA VAL A 610 -20.28 -8.10 9.57
C VAL A 610 -20.48 -6.79 10.31
N GLY A 611 -21.71 -6.50 10.74
CA GLY A 611 -22.02 -5.30 11.49
C GLY A 611 -23.45 -5.23 11.97
N ILE A 612 -23.77 -4.13 12.66
CA ILE A 612 -25.13 -3.81 13.10
C ILE A 612 -25.35 -2.31 12.95
N ILE A 613 -26.54 -1.91 12.49
CA ILE A 613 -26.95 -0.51 12.45
C ILE A 613 -28.24 -0.32 13.23
N THR A 614 -28.28 0.69 14.10
CA THR A 614 -29.40 0.96 15.01
C THR A 614 -30.10 2.30 14.73
N ASP A 615 -31.27 2.48 15.33
CA ASP A 615 -31.99 3.76 15.40
C ASP A 615 -31.13 4.92 15.95
N LYS A 616 -30.19 4.63 16.87
CA LYS A 616 -29.23 5.60 17.40
C LYS A 616 -28.26 6.05 16.31
N ASP A 617 -27.72 5.10 15.55
CA ASP A 617 -26.75 5.38 14.49
C ASP A 617 -27.42 6.18 13.37
N THR A 618 -28.57 5.70 12.88
CA THR A 618 -29.37 6.39 11.85
C THR A 618 -29.84 7.78 12.29
N LYS A 619 -30.18 7.98 13.57
CA LYS A 619 -30.49 9.31 14.10
C LYS A 619 -29.26 10.24 14.05
N GLN A 620 -28.07 9.74 14.40
CA GLN A 620 -26.85 10.53 14.27
C GLN A 620 -26.59 10.92 12.81
N VAL A 621 -26.79 9.99 11.86
CA VAL A 621 -26.70 10.29 10.42
C VAL A 621 -27.71 11.36 10.03
N TRP A 622 -28.97 11.22 10.45
CA TRP A 622 -30.03 12.18 10.15
C TRP A 622 -29.72 13.58 10.67
N ASP A 623 -29.30 13.69 11.93
CA ASP A 623 -28.95 14.98 12.55
C ASP A 623 -27.78 15.64 11.80
N LYS A 624 -26.78 14.85 11.38
CA LYS A 624 -25.67 15.31 10.53
C LYS A 624 -26.13 15.75 9.14
N MET A 625 -27.06 15.04 8.52
CA MET A 625 -27.63 15.42 7.21
C MET A 625 -28.51 16.68 7.30
N LYS A 626 -29.34 16.81 8.33
CA LYS A 626 -30.26 17.94 8.51
C LYS A 626 -29.55 19.26 8.81
N ASN A 627 -28.50 19.22 9.64
CA ASN A 627 -27.70 20.41 9.93
C ASN A 627 -27.04 21.00 8.67
N ARG A 628 -26.91 20.23 7.59
CA ARG A 628 -26.41 20.72 6.29
C ARG A 628 -27.46 21.41 5.47
N SER A 629 -28.67 20.85 5.36
CA SER A 629 -29.76 21.49 4.60
C SER A 629 -30.11 22.87 5.14
N ASN A 630 -29.99 23.08 6.45
CA ASN A 630 -30.21 24.39 7.08
C ASN A 630 -29.03 25.38 6.92
N ALA A 631 -27.87 24.95 6.41
CA ALA A 631 -26.71 25.83 6.15
C ALA A 631 -26.63 26.27 4.67
N GLU A 632 -27.40 25.62 3.79
CA GLU A 632 -27.54 25.95 2.37
C GLU A 632 -28.76 26.85 2.06
N ASP A 633 -29.64 27.05 3.05
CA ASP A 633 -30.77 28.02 3.06
C ASP A 633 -30.40 29.30 3.83
#